data_AF-A0A952V5Y1-F1
#
_entry.id   AF-A0A952V5Y1-F1
#
_cell.length_a   1.000
_cell.length_b   1.000
_cell.length_c   1.000
_cell.angle_alpha   90.00
_cell.angle_beta   90.00
_cell.angle_gamma   90.00
#
_symmetry.space_group_name_H-M   'P 1'
#
loop_
_entity.id
_entity.type
_entity.pdbx_description
1 polymer ?
#
loop_
_entity_poly.entity_id
_entity_poly.type
_entity_poly.pdbx_seq_one_letter_code
_entity_poly.pdbx_strand_id
1 'polypeptide(L)'
;MSEAPVERACLVVIYGPELGKRAALGHGAFEIGRSSKSDLPIDQESISRHHARITFDGTRHLIEDLGSTNGTFVNEQASKRTALKDGDTVKVGRSILKYMAGDNIEANYHEEIYRLMTMDALTQTHNKRYFNEALEREYLRSMRYRRALSLILFDIDEFKNVNASYGHVAGDNVLRQLALVVKPRLRQQDVLARVGGEEFAVLLPEVEPAGAMVAAEKVRRLVESARFVVDDKQFGCTVSLGTSSFNERMTSAQTLYEEADKRLEDAKKAGRNRVVGA
;
A
#
# COMPACT_ATOMS: atom_id res chain seq x y z
N MET A 1 40.21 -20.12 -12.87
CA MET A 1 39.22 -20.23 -11.77
C MET A 1 38.64 -18.86 -11.58
N SER A 2 37.41 -18.63 -12.04
CA SER A 2 36.73 -17.34 -11.96
C SER A 2 36.15 -17.21 -10.56
N GLU A 3 36.69 -16.33 -9.73
CA GLU A 3 35.98 -15.86 -8.53
C GLU A 3 34.69 -15.18 -9.02
N ALA A 4 33.54 -15.70 -8.60
CA ALA A 4 32.26 -15.05 -8.86
C ALA A 4 32.18 -13.78 -8.00
N PRO A 5 31.72 -12.63 -8.53
CA PRO A 5 31.73 -11.38 -7.78
C PRO A 5 30.59 -11.39 -6.75
N VAL A 6 30.91 -11.58 -5.48
CA VAL A 6 29.98 -11.46 -4.34
C VAL A 6 29.79 -10.00 -3.96
N GLU A 7 29.30 -9.18 -4.90
CA GLU A 7 29.09 -7.74 -4.71
C GLU A 7 27.63 -7.29 -4.89
N ARG A 8 26.69 -8.23 -4.93
CA ARG A 8 25.34 -7.96 -5.43
C ARG A 8 24.28 -8.49 -4.48
N ALA A 9 24.15 -7.87 -3.31
CA ALA A 9 22.93 -7.96 -2.51
C ALA A 9 22.67 -6.64 -1.75
N CYS A 10 21.41 -6.26 -1.62
CA CYS A 10 21.02 -5.13 -0.77
C CYS A 10 19.64 -5.33 -0.16
N LEU A 11 19.38 -4.62 0.93
CA LEU A 11 18.05 -4.38 1.44
C LEU A 11 17.54 -3.03 0.94
N VAL A 12 16.28 -2.97 0.55
CA VAL A 12 15.55 -1.73 0.29
C VAL A 12 14.39 -1.65 1.26
N VAL A 13 14.27 -0.57 2.02
CA VAL A 13 13.11 -0.36 2.88
C VAL A 13 11.91 0.01 2.01
N ILE A 14 10.90 -0.86 1.97
CA ILE A 14 9.71 -0.69 1.12
C ILE A 14 8.47 -0.23 1.90
N TYR A 15 8.52 -0.23 3.23
CA TYR A 15 7.52 0.34 4.13
C TYR A 15 8.18 0.69 5.47
N GLY A 16 7.81 1.82 6.08
CA GLY A 16 8.39 2.30 7.34
C GLY A 16 8.96 3.72 7.24
N PRO A 17 9.65 4.22 8.28
CA PRO A 17 10.14 5.60 8.36
C PRO A 17 11.27 5.87 7.38
N GLU A 18 12.06 4.84 7.09
CA GLU A 18 13.24 4.89 6.23
C GLU A 18 12.91 4.51 4.78
N LEU A 19 11.68 4.77 4.31
CA LEU A 19 11.20 4.36 2.99
C LEU A 19 12.18 4.75 1.86
N GLY A 20 12.52 3.79 1.00
CA GLY A 20 13.45 3.96 -0.12
C GLY A 20 14.93 3.85 0.25
N LYS A 21 15.29 3.78 1.54
CA LYS A 21 16.68 3.59 1.97
C LYS A 21 17.19 2.24 1.46
N ARG A 22 18.31 2.30 0.74
CA ARG A 22 19.05 1.13 0.27
C ARG A 22 20.27 0.90 1.16
N ALA A 23 20.45 -0.33 1.63
CA ALA A 23 21.63 -0.74 2.39
C ALA A 23 22.30 -1.94 1.70
N ALA A 24 23.56 -1.77 1.30
CA ALA A 24 24.33 -2.84 0.69
C ALA A 24 24.68 -3.91 1.73
N LEU A 25 24.54 -5.18 1.35
CA LEU A 25 24.92 -6.31 2.18
C LEU A 25 26.28 -6.83 1.74
N GLY A 26 27.22 -6.86 2.67
CA GLY A 26 28.54 -7.45 2.47
C GLY A 26 28.61 -8.91 2.93
N HIS A 27 29.84 -9.34 3.22
CA HIS A 27 30.16 -10.65 3.78
C HIS A 27 30.12 -10.67 5.32
N GLY A 28 30.17 -9.51 5.96
CA GLY A 28 30.11 -9.36 7.41
C GLY A 28 28.69 -9.50 7.96
N ALA A 29 28.59 -9.56 9.30
CA ALA A 29 27.31 -9.43 9.97
C ALA A 29 26.74 -8.04 9.73
N PHE A 30 25.49 -7.97 9.31
CA PHE A 30 24.72 -6.75 9.06
C PHE A 30 23.52 -6.73 10.01
N GLU A 31 23.43 -5.72 10.86
CA GLU A 31 22.41 -5.66 11.91
C GLU A 31 21.32 -4.64 11.61
N ILE A 32 20.08 -5.06 11.84
CA ILE A 32 18.87 -4.24 11.74
C ILE A 32 18.36 -4.01 13.16
N GLY A 33 18.06 -2.75 13.51
CA GLY A 33 17.59 -2.44 14.84
C GLY A 33 17.22 -0.97 15.04
N ARG A 34 16.61 -0.67 16.19
CA ARG A 34 16.31 0.71 16.59
C ARG A 34 17.55 1.48 17.06
N SER A 35 18.61 0.77 17.44
CA SER A 35 19.86 1.39 17.85
C SER A 35 20.46 2.19 16.69
N SER A 36 20.90 3.43 16.97
CA SER A 36 21.68 4.22 15.99
C SER A 36 23.03 3.59 15.65
N LYS A 37 23.46 2.55 16.38
CA LYS A 37 24.68 1.78 16.14
C LYS A 37 24.48 0.57 15.22
N SER A 38 23.24 0.24 14.86
CA SER A 38 22.96 -0.84 13.89
C SER A 38 23.33 -0.38 12.49
N ASP A 39 23.67 -1.32 11.60
CA ASP A 39 24.00 -1.01 10.20
C ASP A 39 22.80 -0.43 9.44
N LEU A 40 21.59 -0.91 9.77
CA LEU A 40 20.34 -0.28 9.37
C LEU A 40 19.54 0.17 10.60
N PRO A 41 19.76 1.42 11.06
CA PRO A 41 18.99 1.99 12.14
C PRO A 41 17.59 2.34 11.63
N ILE A 42 16.55 1.85 12.31
CA ILE A 42 15.14 2.18 12.04
C ILE A 42 14.52 2.64 13.35
N ASP A 43 14.37 3.95 13.50
CA ASP A 43 13.83 4.55 14.73
C ASP A 43 12.32 4.33 14.84
N GLN A 44 11.94 3.17 15.35
CA GLN A 44 10.56 2.83 15.70
C GLN A 44 10.51 2.09 17.02
N GLU A 45 9.54 2.45 17.86
CA GLU A 45 9.32 1.79 19.14
C GLU A 45 9.04 0.29 19.00
N SER A 46 8.34 -0.12 17.94
CA SER A 46 8.03 -1.52 17.62
C SER A 46 9.25 -2.37 17.21
N ILE A 47 10.44 -1.77 17.11
CA ILE A 47 11.67 -2.44 16.73
C ILE A 47 12.61 -2.48 17.95
N SER A 48 13.05 -3.68 18.34
CA SER A 48 14.10 -3.86 19.36
C SER A 48 15.42 -3.18 18.96
N ARG A 49 16.25 -2.81 19.95
CA ARG A 49 17.53 -2.13 19.71
C ARG A 49 18.45 -2.94 18.80
N HIS A 50 18.50 -4.25 19.02
CA HIS A 50 19.12 -5.26 18.17
C HIS A 50 17.99 -6.21 17.79
N HIS A 51 17.49 -6.12 16.55
CA HIS A 51 16.25 -6.81 16.16
C HIS A 51 16.55 -8.07 15.36
N ALA A 52 17.30 -7.93 14.28
CA ALA A 52 17.66 -9.02 13.40
C ALA A 52 19.08 -8.83 12.89
N ARG A 53 19.72 -9.93 12.52
CA ARG A 53 21.06 -9.95 11.93
C ARG A 53 21.05 -10.74 10.65
N ILE A 54 21.70 -10.20 9.62
CA ILE A 54 22.00 -10.90 8.39
C ILE A 54 23.47 -11.27 8.38
N THR A 55 23.78 -12.53 8.04
CA THR A 55 25.14 -13.04 7.90
C THR A 55 25.28 -13.74 6.56
N PHE A 56 26.50 -13.84 6.03
CA PHE A 56 26.79 -14.61 4.83
C PHE A 56 27.49 -15.92 5.20
N ASP A 57 26.96 -17.07 4.77
CA ASP A 57 27.55 -18.38 5.08
C ASP A 57 28.61 -18.86 4.06
N GLY A 58 28.97 -18.01 3.10
CA GLY A 58 29.81 -18.37 1.96
C GLY A 58 29.01 -18.63 0.69
N THR A 59 27.69 -18.87 0.80
CA THR A 59 26.82 -19.11 -0.35
C THR A 59 25.59 -18.21 -0.38
N ARG A 60 25.00 -17.92 0.78
CA ARG A 60 23.73 -17.19 0.90
C ARG A 60 23.75 -16.27 2.11
N HIS A 61 22.90 -15.25 2.07
CA HIS A 61 22.58 -14.45 3.25
C HIS A 61 21.55 -15.18 4.11
N LEU A 62 21.82 -15.33 5.40
CA LEU A 62 20.87 -15.82 6.40
C LEU A 62 20.46 -14.69 7.31
N ILE A 63 19.15 -14.52 7.48
CA ILE A 63 18.59 -13.66 8.51
C ILE A 63 18.30 -14.46 9.77
N GLU A 64 18.61 -13.87 10.93
CA GLU A 64 18.37 -14.41 12.26
C GLU A 64 17.70 -13.34 13.13
N ASP A 65 16.64 -13.73 13.84
CA ASP A 65 16.00 -12.89 14.87
C ASP A 65 16.84 -12.91 16.15
N LEU A 66 17.13 -11.72 16.71
CA LEU A 66 17.98 -11.58 17.90
C LEU A 66 17.17 -11.58 19.22
N GLY A 67 16.06 -12.31 19.27
CA GLY A 67 15.15 -12.31 20.41
C GLY A 67 14.33 -11.04 20.46
N SER A 68 13.88 -10.55 19.31
CA SER A 68 13.13 -9.31 19.21
C SER A 68 11.75 -9.44 19.87
N THR A 69 11.24 -8.33 20.41
CA THR A 69 9.96 -8.32 21.13
C THR A 69 8.77 -8.63 20.22
N ASN A 70 8.82 -8.15 18.98
CA ASN A 70 7.72 -8.29 18.02
C ASN A 70 7.98 -9.34 16.95
N GLY A 71 9.14 -10.01 16.98
CA GLY A 71 9.54 -11.02 16.01
C GLY A 71 10.00 -10.44 14.67
N THR A 72 10.83 -11.23 13.99
CA THR A 72 11.20 -11.03 12.58
C THR A 72 10.39 -11.97 11.71
N PHE A 73 9.86 -11.46 10.59
CA PHE A 73 9.09 -12.26 9.65
C PHE A 73 9.72 -12.20 8.26
N VAL A 74 9.77 -13.34 7.58
CA VAL A 74 10.17 -13.44 6.17
C VAL A 74 8.96 -13.90 5.38
N ASN A 75 8.54 -13.13 4.36
CA ASN A 75 7.33 -13.41 3.58
C ASN A 75 6.09 -13.65 4.46
N GLU A 76 5.88 -12.77 5.46
CA GLU A 76 4.83 -12.83 6.50
C GLU A 76 4.88 -14.06 7.44
N GLN A 77 5.89 -14.92 7.33
CA GLN A 77 6.08 -16.05 8.25
C GLN A 77 7.13 -15.73 9.31
N ALA A 78 6.78 -15.95 10.59
CA ALA A 78 7.69 -15.74 11.70
C ALA A 78 8.94 -16.62 11.51
N SER A 79 10.13 -16.02 11.59
CA SER A 79 11.38 -16.69 11.27
C SER A 79 12.41 -16.43 12.36
N LYS A 80 12.86 -17.50 13.03
CA LYS A 80 14.02 -17.44 13.93
C LYS A 80 15.32 -17.36 13.15
N ARG A 81 15.47 -18.18 12.10
CA ARG A 81 16.63 -18.17 11.20
C ARG A 81 16.26 -18.77 9.85
N THR A 82 16.51 -18.03 8.76
CA THR A 82 16.13 -18.44 7.39
C THR A 82 17.14 -17.92 6.37
N ALA A 83 17.41 -18.69 5.31
CA ALA A 83 18.19 -18.22 4.17
C ALA A 83 17.33 -17.36 3.24
N LEU A 84 17.81 -16.17 2.91
CA LEU A 84 17.12 -15.23 2.02
C LEU A 84 17.31 -15.61 0.56
N LYS A 85 16.27 -15.36 -0.23
CA LYS A 85 16.25 -15.46 -1.69
C LYS A 85 15.91 -14.10 -2.28
N ASP A 86 16.40 -13.85 -3.50
CA ASP A 86 16.07 -12.63 -4.23
C ASP A 86 14.55 -12.40 -4.27
N GLY A 87 14.13 -11.19 -3.91
CA GLY A 87 12.74 -10.78 -3.82
C GLY A 87 12.05 -11.01 -2.48
N ASP A 88 12.66 -11.73 -1.53
CA ASP A 88 12.08 -11.97 -0.20
C ASP A 88 11.78 -10.66 0.54
N THR A 89 10.65 -10.62 1.25
CA THR A 89 10.32 -9.52 2.15
C THR A 89 10.69 -9.87 3.58
N VAL A 90 11.31 -8.93 4.28
CA VAL A 90 11.66 -9.01 5.70
C VAL A 90 10.87 -7.95 6.45
N LYS A 91 10.07 -8.35 7.43
CA LYS A 91 9.31 -7.44 8.28
C LYS A 91 9.87 -7.44 9.69
N VAL A 92 10.13 -6.23 10.21
CA VAL A 92 10.60 -5.96 11.56
C VAL A 92 9.79 -4.81 12.14
N GLY A 93 9.06 -5.07 13.23
CA GLY A 93 8.07 -4.12 13.74
C GLY A 93 7.02 -3.75 12.68
N ARG A 94 6.89 -2.46 12.36
CA ARG A 94 6.01 -1.98 11.27
C ARG A 94 6.76 -1.77 9.96
N SER A 95 8.07 -1.96 9.90
CA SER A 95 8.85 -1.78 8.67
C SER A 95 8.90 -3.05 7.84
N ILE A 96 8.85 -2.92 6.53
CA ILE A 96 9.03 -4.01 5.56
C ILE A 96 10.20 -3.64 4.66
N LEU A 97 11.11 -4.58 4.48
CA LEU A 97 12.30 -4.48 3.64
C LEU A 97 12.22 -5.55 2.55
N LYS A 98 12.78 -5.26 1.38
CA LYS A 98 12.93 -6.21 0.29
C LYS A 98 14.40 -6.55 0.12
N TYR A 99 14.72 -7.83 0.15
CA TYR A 99 16.04 -8.33 -0.18
C TYR A 99 16.15 -8.47 -1.70
N MET A 100 17.21 -7.91 -2.28
CA MET A 100 17.53 -8.01 -3.70
C MET A 100 18.93 -8.58 -3.86
N ALA A 101 19.10 -9.58 -4.71
CA ALA A 101 20.38 -10.21 -5.00
C ALA A 101 20.51 -10.61 -6.48
N GLY A 102 21.75 -10.70 -6.97
CA GLY A 102 22.04 -11.18 -8.34
C GLY A 102 22.36 -10.09 -9.36
N ASP A 103 22.34 -10.44 -10.64
CA ASP A 103 22.98 -9.65 -11.69
C ASP A 103 22.21 -8.39 -12.13
N ASN A 104 20.91 -8.33 -11.86
CA ASN A 104 20.01 -7.24 -12.29
C ASN A 104 19.59 -6.32 -11.14
N ILE A 105 20.37 -6.21 -10.06
CA ILE A 105 20.00 -5.39 -8.90
C ILE A 105 19.70 -3.94 -9.25
N GLU A 106 20.43 -3.34 -10.19
CA GLU A 106 20.18 -1.95 -10.57
C GLU A 106 18.81 -1.80 -11.25
N ALA A 107 18.46 -2.68 -12.18
CA ALA A 107 17.14 -2.69 -12.81
C ALA A 107 16.03 -2.99 -11.78
N ASN A 108 16.21 -4.00 -10.93
CA ASN A 108 15.27 -4.35 -9.86
C ASN A 108 15.10 -3.20 -8.85
N TYR A 109 16.19 -2.49 -8.57
CA TYR A 109 16.18 -1.31 -7.71
C TYR A 109 15.42 -0.16 -8.38
N HIS A 110 15.65 0.13 -9.65
CA HIS A 110 14.90 1.15 -10.37
C HIS A 110 13.40 0.83 -10.43
N GLU A 111 13.04 -0.43 -10.68
CA GLU A 111 11.66 -0.88 -10.65
C GLU A 111 11.04 -0.71 -9.26
N GLU A 112 11.75 -1.11 -8.20
CA GLU A 112 11.26 -0.93 -6.84
C GLU A 112 11.15 0.55 -6.47
N ILE A 113 12.11 1.39 -6.86
CA ILE A 113 12.03 2.83 -6.65
C ILE A 113 10.81 3.40 -7.36
N TYR A 114 10.55 3.01 -8.61
CA TYR A 114 9.32 3.40 -9.31
C TYR A 114 8.07 2.93 -8.56
N ARG A 115 8.07 1.70 -8.03
CA ARG A 115 6.97 1.17 -7.24
C ARG A 115 6.76 1.97 -5.95
N LEU A 116 7.82 2.28 -5.18
CA LEU A 116 7.75 3.11 -3.98
C LEU A 116 7.27 4.53 -4.29
N MET A 117 7.65 5.03 -5.46
CA MET A 117 7.20 6.32 -5.96
C MET A 117 5.70 6.32 -6.28
N THR A 118 5.13 5.22 -6.77
CA THR A 118 3.77 5.21 -7.34
C THR A 118 2.74 4.44 -6.53
N MET A 119 3.16 3.61 -5.59
CA MET A 119 2.31 2.71 -4.81
C MET A 119 2.25 3.10 -3.34
N ASP A 120 1.10 2.85 -2.71
CA ASP A 120 0.94 2.86 -1.26
C ASP A 120 1.56 1.58 -0.69
N ALA A 121 2.53 1.76 0.20
CA ALA A 121 3.31 0.66 0.73
C ALA A 121 2.49 -0.29 1.62
N LEU A 122 1.44 0.20 2.29
CA LEU A 122 0.58 -0.65 3.10
C LEU A 122 -0.34 -1.52 2.23
N THR A 123 -1.08 -0.91 1.32
CA THR A 123 -2.23 -1.52 0.64
C THR A 123 -1.91 -2.02 -0.77
N GLN A 124 -0.75 -1.64 -1.32
CA GLN A 124 -0.33 -2.00 -2.69
C GLN A 124 -1.33 -1.54 -3.77
N THR A 125 -2.09 -0.48 -3.46
CA THR A 125 -2.78 0.38 -4.44
C THR A 125 -1.84 1.49 -4.89
N HIS A 126 -2.26 2.33 -5.83
CA HIS A 126 -1.51 3.56 -6.10
C HIS A 126 -1.54 4.49 -4.87
N ASN A 127 -0.51 5.33 -4.74
CA ASN A 127 -0.50 6.36 -3.70
C ASN A 127 -1.17 7.65 -4.17
N LYS A 128 -1.41 8.57 -3.23
CA LYS A 128 -2.02 9.88 -3.48
C LYS A 128 -1.31 10.67 -4.59
N ARG A 129 0.03 10.64 -4.62
CA ARG A 129 0.81 11.39 -5.60
C ARG A 129 0.54 10.89 -7.02
N TYR A 130 0.65 9.58 -7.23
CA TYR A 130 0.33 8.98 -8.53
C TYR A 130 -1.12 9.24 -8.92
N PHE A 131 -2.05 9.13 -7.97
CA PHE A 131 -3.46 9.43 -8.22
C PHE A 131 -3.69 10.86 -8.72
N ASN A 132 -3.09 11.86 -8.06
CA ASN A 132 -3.22 13.26 -8.48
C ASN A 132 -2.66 13.47 -9.89
N GLU A 133 -1.49 12.90 -10.20
CA GLU A 133 -0.88 12.95 -11.54
C GLU A 133 -1.78 12.27 -12.59
N ALA A 134 -2.41 11.14 -12.24
CA ALA A 134 -3.34 10.42 -13.11
C ALA A 134 -4.65 11.17 -13.33
N LEU A 135 -5.22 11.73 -12.27
CA LEU A 135 -6.44 12.53 -12.30
C LEU A 135 -6.27 13.75 -13.21
N GLU A 136 -5.19 14.51 -13.05
CA GLU A 136 -4.89 15.67 -13.90
C GLU A 136 -4.74 15.27 -15.37
N ARG A 137 -3.97 14.20 -15.63
CA ARG A 137 -3.75 13.68 -16.99
C ARG A 137 -5.05 13.25 -17.67
N GLU A 138 -5.89 12.46 -16.99
CA GLU A 138 -7.14 11.97 -17.56
C GLU A 138 -8.19 13.09 -17.68
N TYR A 139 -8.20 14.06 -16.77
CA TYR A 139 -9.03 15.26 -16.87
C TYR A 139 -8.70 16.04 -18.15
N LEU A 140 -7.42 16.39 -18.36
CA LEU A 140 -6.98 17.10 -19.57
C LEU A 140 -7.29 16.33 -20.85
N ARG A 141 -7.15 15.00 -20.82
CA ARG A 141 -7.51 14.13 -21.93
C ARG A 141 -9.02 14.15 -22.21
N SER A 142 -9.83 14.10 -21.16
CA SER A 142 -11.30 14.11 -21.26
C SER A 142 -11.81 15.44 -21.79
N MET A 143 -11.26 16.55 -21.29
CA MET A 143 -11.54 17.90 -21.80
C MET A 143 -11.18 18.04 -23.28
N ARG A 144 -10.00 17.57 -23.69
CA ARG A 144 -9.53 17.69 -25.08
C ARG A 144 -10.34 16.85 -26.07
N TYR A 145 -10.66 15.62 -25.68
CA TYR A 145 -11.25 14.64 -26.60
C TYR A 145 -12.74 14.37 -26.33
N ARG A 146 -13.36 15.11 -25.42
CA ARG A 146 -14.75 14.93 -24.98
C ARG A 146 -15.06 13.48 -24.58
N ARG A 147 -14.13 12.87 -23.85
CA ARG A 147 -14.29 11.49 -23.34
C ARG A 147 -14.91 11.52 -21.96
N ALA A 148 -15.69 10.49 -21.65
CA ALA A 148 -16.21 10.30 -20.32
C ALA A 148 -15.07 10.03 -19.34
N LEU A 149 -15.20 10.56 -18.13
CA LEU A 149 -14.31 10.31 -17.00
C LEU A 149 -15.15 10.40 -15.74
N SER A 150 -15.00 9.40 -14.88
CA SER A 150 -15.66 9.41 -13.58
C SER A 150 -14.66 9.14 -12.46
N LEU A 151 -15.03 9.57 -11.27
CA LEU A 151 -14.26 9.41 -10.05
C LEU A 151 -15.19 8.85 -8.96
N ILE A 152 -14.67 7.88 -8.21
CA ILE A 152 -15.28 7.40 -6.97
C ILE A 152 -14.32 7.76 -5.85
N LEU A 153 -14.79 8.44 -4.81
CA LEU A 153 -14.11 8.53 -3.52
C LEU A 153 -14.87 7.70 -2.51
N PHE A 154 -14.15 6.98 -1.66
CA PHE A 154 -14.76 6.18 -0.62
C PHE A 154 -13.89 6.04 0.62
N ASP A 155 -14.57 5.82 1.74
CA ASP A 155 -13.97 5.82 3.07
C ASP A 155 -14.59 4.70 3.91
N ILE A 156 -13.79 4.07 4.76
CA ILE A 156 -14.25 2.98 5.63
C ILE A 156 -15.09 3.57 6.76
N ASP A 157 -16.34 3.11 6.83
CA ASP A 157 -17.28 3.57 7.85
C ASP A 157 -16.78 3.17 9.25
N GLU A 158 -16.70 4.17 10.13
CA GLU A 158 -16.30 4.00 11.54
C GLU A 158 -14.91 3.38 11.73
N PHE A 159 -13.94 3.66 10.85
CA PHE A 159 -12.58 3.10 10.95
C PHE A 159 -11.88 3.40 12.29
N LYS A 160 -12.18 4.55 12.92
CA LYS A 160 -11.71 4.86 14.28
C LYS A 160 -12.19 3.84 15.32
N ASN A 161 -13.42 3.33 15.21
CA ASN A 161 -13.96 2.31 16.10
C ASN A 161 -13.24 0.97 15.91
N VAL A 162 -12.88 0.63 14.66
CA VAL A 162 -12.06 -0.54 14.36
C VAL A 162 -10.70 -0.45 15.05
N ASN A 163 -10.02 0.69 14.89
CA ASN A 163 -8.73 0.92 15.57
C ASN A 163 -8.85 0.90 17.10
N ALA A 164 -9.92 1.47 17.66
CA ALA A 164 -10.13 1.47 19.11
C ALA A 164 -10.43 0.07 19.66
N SER A 165 -11.16 -0.76 18.92
CA SER A 165 -11.61 -2.09 19.38
C SER A 165 -10.55 -3.18 19.18
N TYR A 166 -9.74 -3.06 18.13
CA TYR A 166 -8.82 -4.12 17.70
C TYR A 166 -7.36 -3.65 17.58
N GLY A 167 -7.08 -2.37 17.81
CA GLY A 167 -5.74 -1.78 17.70
C GLY A 167 -5.36 -1.37 16.27
N HIS A 168 -4.29 -0.59 16.14
CA HIS A 168 -3.86 -0.05 14.85
C HIS A 168 -3.36 -1.12 13.86
N VAL A 169 -2.79 -2.22 14.35
CA VAL A 169 -2.36 -3.35 13.50
C VAL A 169 -3.56 -3.99 12.80
N ALA A 170 -4.70 -4.06 13.51
CA ALA A 170 -5.96 -4.54 12.96
C ALA A 170 -6.50 -3.60 11.86
N GLY A 171 -6.48 -2.29 12.10
CA GLY A 171 -6.84 -1.30 11.09
C GLY A 171 -5.97 -1.40 9.83
N ASP A 172 -4.66 -1.55 10.01
CA ASP A 172 -3.73 -1.77 8.89
C ASP A 172 -4.09 -3.02 8.07
N ASN A 173 -4.51 -4.11 8.73
CA ASN A 173 -4.96 -5.33 8.08
C ASN A 173 -6.28 -5.13 7.32
N VAL A 174 -7.24 -4.38 7.87
CA VAL A 174 -8.49 -4.05 7.19
C VAL A 174 -8.21 -3.28 5.90
N LEU A 175 -7.32 -2.30 5.93
CA LEU A 175 -6.93 -1.52 4.75
C LEU A 175 -6.30 -2.41 3.65
N ARG A 176 -5.41 -3.34 4.04
CA ARG A 176 -4.83 -4.32 3.12
C ARG A 176 -5.90 -5.21 2.49
N GLN A 177 -6.76 -5.79 3.31
CA GLN A 177 -7.82 -6.69 2.85
C GLN A 177 -8.82 -5.98 1.96
N LEU A 178 -9.17 -4.72 2.27
CA LEU A 178 -10.03 -3.90 1.42
C LEU A 178 -9.44 -3.75 0.02
N ALA A 179 -8.16 -3.39 -0.08
CA ALA A 179 -7.50 -3.24 -1.37
C ALA A 179 -7.48 -4.56 -2.16
N LEU A 180 -7.24 -5.69 -1.49
CA LEU A 180 -7.29 -7.03 -2.09
C LEU A 180 -8.69 -7.44 -2.57
N VAL A 181 -9.74 -7.00 -1.88
CA VAL A 181 -11.14 -7.27 -2.27
C VAL A 181 -11.56 -6.42 -3.47
N VAL A 182 -11.13 -5.15 -3.51
CA VAL A 182 -11.59 -4.18 -4.52
C VAL A 182 -10.77 -4.29 -5.82
N LYS A 183 -9.44 -4.34 -5.73
CA LYS A 183 -8.53 -4.26 -6.90
C LYS A 183 -8.84 -5.27 -8.02
N PRO A 184 -9.10 -6.58 -7.74
CA PRO A 184 -9.39 -7.56 -8.78
C PRO A 184 -10.72 -7.34 -9.52
N ARG A 185 -11.55 -6.40 -9.06
CA ARG A 185 -12.90 -6.14 -9.59
C ARG A 185 -12.94 -4.93 -10.51
N LEU A 186 -11.84 -4.20 -10.60
CA LEU A 186 -11.63 -3.04 -11.45
C LEU A 186 -10.98 -3.45 -12.77
N ARG A 187 -11.16 -2.64 -13.80
CA ARG A 187 -10.55 -2.84 -15.11
C ARG A 187 -9.08 -2.45 -15.06
N GLN A 188 -8.29 -2.94 -16.01
CA GLN A 188 -6.86 -2.63 -16.10
C GLN A 188 -6.56 -1.12 -16.20
N GLN A 189 -7.45 -0.36 -16.85
CA GLN A 189 -7.33 1.09 -17.02
C GLN A 189 -7.83 1.92 -15.83
N ASP A 190 -8.52 1.29 -14.88
CA ASP A 190 -9.02 1.97 -13.70
C ASP A 190 -7.87 2.14 -12.69
N VAL A 191 -7.79 3.30 -12.04
CA VAL A 191 -6.74 3.58 -11.05
C VAL A 191 -7.35 3.50 -9.66
N LEU A 192 -7.03 2.44 -8.91
CA LEU A 192 -7.30 2.37 -7.48
C LEU A 192 -6.13 2.97 -6.70
N ALA A 193 -6.41 3.96 -5.85
CA ALA A 193 -5.42 4.60 -5.02
C ALA A 193 -5.90 4.81 -3.58
N ARG A 194 -4.95 4.86 -2.65
CA ARG A 194 -5.18 5.33 -1.28
C ARG A 194 -4.76 6.80 -1.21
N VAL A 195 -5.71 7.68 -0.96
CA VAL A 195 -5.56 9.14 -1.04
C VAL A 195 -5.56 9.83 0.33
N GLY A 196 -5.91 9.08 1.39
CA GLY A 196 -5.89 9.51 2.77
C GLY A 196 -5.63 8.35 3.75
N GLY A 197 -5.87 8.60 5.03
CA GLY A 197 -5.69 7.59 6.10
C GLY A 197 -6.53 6.34 5.86
N GLU A 198 -7.85 6.50 5.80
CA GLU A 198 -8.82 5.44 5.48
C GLU A 198 -9.58 5.67 4.16
N GLU A 199 -9.14 6.66 3.38
CA GLU A 199 -9.78 7.14 2.16
C GLU A 199 -9.10 6.59 0.90
N PHE A 200 -9.91 6.10 -0.03
CA PHE A 200 -9.51 5.56 -1.32
C PHE A 200 -10.24 6.26 -2.46
N ALA A 201 -9.60 6.22 -3.63
CA ALA A 201 -10.13 6.76 -4.87
C ALA A 201 -10.08 5.70 -5.98
N VAL A 202 -11.10 5.70 -6.84
CA VAL A 202 -11.09 4.98 -8.12
C VAL A 202 -11.30 5.95 -9.26
N LEU A 203 -10.27 6.14 -10.09
CA LEU A 203 -10.39 6.87 -11.34
C LEU A 203 -10.91 5.91 -12.43
N LEU A 204 -11.96 6.32 -13.14
CA LEU A 204 -12.64 5.52 -14.15
C LEU A 204 -12.59 6.23 -15.52
N PRO A 205 -11.50 6.08 -16.29
CA PRO A 205 -11.45 6.59 -17.66
C PRO A 205 -12.51 5.92 -18.54
N GLU A 206 -13.11 6.71 -19.42
CA GLU A 206 -14.10 6.26 -20.39
C GLU A 206 -15.34 5.62 -19.73
N VAL A 207 -15.75 6.17 -18.58
CA VAL A 207 -16.96 5.76 -17.86
C VAL A 207 -17.87 6.94 -17.61
N GLU A 208 -19.10 6.81 -18.08
CA GLU A 208 -20.20 7.76 -17.86
C GLU A 208 -20.77 7.67 -16.44
N PRO A 209 -21.51 8.70 -15.98
CA PRO A 209 -22.04 8.75 -14.61
C PRO A 209 -22.80 7.50 -14.17
N ALA A 210 -23.66 6.95 -15.03
CA ALA A 210 -24.41 5.73 -14.72
C ALA A 210 -23.50 4.52 -14.47
N GLY A 211 -22.43 4.39 -15.25
CA GLY A 211 -21.43 3.33 -15.07
C GLY A 211 -20.63 3.50 -13.78
N ALA A 212 -20.33 4.75 -13.40
CA ALA A 212 -19.66 5.06 -12.14
C ALA A 212 -20.51 4.66 -10.92
N MET A 213 -21.81 4.94 -10.96
CA MET A 213 -22.75 4.51 -9.91
C MET A 213 -22.81 2.99 -9.77
N VAL A 214 -22.85 2.26 -10.89
CA VAL A 214 -22.83 0.79 -10.89
C VAL A 214 -21.52 0.25 -10.31
N ALA A 215 -20.39 0.84 -10.70
CA ALA A 215 -19.07 0.45 -10.19
C ALA A 215 -18.95 0.72 -8.68
N ALA A 216 -19.39 1.89 -8.21
CA ALA A 216 -19.41 2.26 -6.80
C ALA A 216 -20.29 1.31 -5.97
N GLU A 217 -21.50 1.00 -6.44
CA GLU A 217 -22.41 0.09 -5.73
C GLU A 217 -21.83 -1.34 -5.67
N LYS A 218 -21.12 -1.77 -6.72
CA LYS A 218 -20.40 -3.04 -6.71
C LYS A 218 -19.31 -3.04 -5.64
N VAL A 219 -18.49 -1.97 -5.55
CA VAL A 219 -17.47 -1.82 -4.49
C VAL A 219 -18.11 -1.86 -3.11
N ARG A 220 -19.19 -1.11 -2.90
CA ARG A 220 -19.92 -1.08 -1.62
C ARG A 220 -20.33 -2.47 -1.16
N ARG A 221 -21.04 -3.22 -2.03
CA ARG A 221 -21.52 -4.58 -1.73
C ARG A 221 -20.38 -5.55 -1.48
N LEU A 222 -19.29 -5.44 -2.24
CA LEU A 222 -18.12 -6.30 -2.05
C LEU A 222 -17.54 -6.13 -0.65
N VAL A 223 -17.34 -4.88 -0.21
CA VAL A 223 -16.80 -4.60 1.12
C VAL A 223 -17.77 -5.02 2.22
N GLU A 224 -19.07 -4.70 2.08
CA GLU A 224 -20.11 -5.11 3.04
C GLU A 224 -20.19 -6.64 3.22
N SER A 225 -20.03 -7.38 2.12
CA SER A 225 -20.06 -8.85 2.14
C SER A 225 -18.78 -9.49 2.67
N ALA A 226 -17.67 -8.75 2.70
CA ALA A 226 -16.39 -9.27 3.14
C ALA A 226 -16.40 -9.56 4.65
N ARG A 227 -15.57 -10.52 5.05
CA ARG A 227 -15.26 -10.80 6.45
C ARG A 227 -13.79 -10.48 6.67
N PHE A 228 -13.55 -9.49 7.51
CA PHE A 228 -12.22 -9.04 7.85
C PHE A 228 -11.73 -9.85 9.05
N VAL A 229 -10.50 -10.36 8.95
CA VAL A 229 -9.91 -11.25 9.98
C VAL A 229 -8.77 -10.53 10.69
N VAL A 230 -8.84 -10.51 12.03
CA VAL A 230 -7.81 -9.98 12.93
C VAL A 230 -7.75 -10.88 14.17
N ASP A 231 -6.57 -11.45 14.48
CA ASP A 231 -6.34 -12.32 15.66
C ASP A 231 -7.45 -13.38 15.86
N ASP A 232 -7.75 -14.11 14.78
CA ASP A 232 -8.81 -15.14 14.69
C ASP A 232 -10.26 -14.65 14.89
N LYS A 233 -10.48 -13.35 15.07
CA LYS A 233 -11.80 -12.72 15.11
C LYS A 233 -12.20 -12.24 13.73
N GLN A 234 -13.44 -12.52 13.34
CA GLN A 234 -14.04 -12.04 12.10
C GLN A 234 -15.06 -10.94 12.38
N PHE A 235 -15.00 -9.86 11.62
CA PHE A 235 -16.00 -8.79 11.67
C PHE A 235 -16.29 -8.24 10.26
N GLY A 236 -17.39 -7.52 10.14
CA GLY A 236 -17.76 -6.82 8.91
C GLY A 236 -17.37 -5.34 8.98
N CYS A 237 -17.06 -4.75 7.83
CA CYS A 237 -16.92 -3.31 7.66
C CYS A 237 -17.82 -2.87 6.50
N THR A 238 -18.17 -1.59 6.50
CA THR A 238 -18.89 -0.96 5.40
C THR A 238 -18.12 0.25 4.90
N VAL A 239 -18.48 0.75 3.72
CA VAL A 239 -17.88 1.94 3.13
C VAL A 239 -18.97 2.88 2.66
N SER A 240 -18.73 4.18 2.82
CA SER A 240 -19.49 5.23 2.18
C SER A 240 -18.76 5.67 0.91
N LEU A 241 -19.50 5.98 -0.16
CA LEU A 241 -18.94 6.34 -1.45
C LEU A 241 -19.61 7.58 -2.03
N GLY A 242 -18.80 8.47 -2.58
CA GLY A 242 -19.22 9.59 -3.41
C GLY A 242 -18.74 9.40 -4.84
N THR A 243 -19.59 9.66 -5.82
CA THR A 243 -19.18 9.64 -7.23
C THR A 243 -19.35 10.99 -7.89
N SER A 244 -18.40 11.37 -8.73
CA SER A 244 -18.50 12.52 -9.64
C SER A 244 -18.07 12.13 -11.04
N SER A 245 -18.52 12.90 -12.03
CA SER A 245 -18.15 12.68 -13.43
C SER A 245 -17.80 13.98 -14.10
N PHE A 246 -16.81 13.93 -14.98
CA PHE A 246 -16.39 15.05 -15.80
C PHE A 246 -17.56 15.58 -16.60
N ASN A 247 -17.69 16.90 -16.61
CA ASN A 247 -18.57 17.64 -17.50
C ASN A 247 -17.87 18.95 -17.90
N GLU A 248 -18.32 19.55 -19.00
CA GLU A 248 -17.70 20.75 -19.59
C GLU A 248 -17.74 22.00 -18.69
N ARG A 249 -18.51 21.99 -17.59
CA ARG A 249 -18.56 23.11 -16.63
C ARG A 249 -17.49 23.00 -15.54
N MET A 250 -16.86 21.84 -15.38
CA MET A 250 -15.75 21.67 -14.45
C MET A 250 -14.52 22.39 -15.01
N THR A 251 -13.92 23.25 -14.20
CA THR A 251 -12.80 24.10 -14.62
C THR A 251 -11.44 23.49 -14.33
N SER A 252 -11.38 22.44 -13.51
CA SER A 252 -10.15 21.74 -13.14
C SER A 252 -10.41 20.30 -12.71
N ALA A 253 -9.36 19.49 -12.68
CA ALA A 253 -9.41 18.14 -12.11
C ALA A 253 -9.73 18.16 -10.60
N GLN A 254 -9.35 19.23 -9.91
CA GLN A 254 -9.67 19.46 -8.50
C GLN A 254 -11.18 19.62 -8.27
N THR A 255 -11.91 20.30 -9.17
CA THR A 255 -13.37 20.41 -9.10
C THR A 255 -14.06 19.05 -9.20
N LEU A 256 -13.52 18.13 -10.02
CA LEU A 256 -14.01 16.76 -10.10
C LEU A 256 -13.82 16.01 -8.76
N TYR A 257 -12.66 16.18 -8.12
CA TYR A 257 -12.38 15.61 -6.80
C TYR A 257 -13.32 16.16 -5.71
N GLU A 258 -13.47 17.49 -5.64
CA GLU A 258 -14.29 18.16 -4.63
C GLU A 258 -15.77 17.78 -4.72
N GLU A 259 -16.31 17.60 -5.93
CA GLU A 259 -17.68 17.09 -6.08
C GLU A 259 -17.81 15.66 -5.57
N ALA A 260 -16.84 14.76 -5.84
CA ALA A 260 -16.88 13.40 -5.30
C ALA A 260 -16.78 13.40 -3.77
N ASP A 261 -15.93 14.25 -3.20
CA ASP A 261 -15.72 14.36 -1.75
C ASP A 261 -17.00 14.86 -1.07
N LYS A 262 -17.66 15.87 -1.64
CA LYS A 262 -18.96 16.33 -1.19
C LYS A 262 -20.00 15.21 -1.18
N ARG A 263 -20.06 14.39 -2.25
CA ARG A 263 -20.98 13.24 -2.27
C ARG A 263 -20.62 12.17 -1.24
N LEU A 264 -19.34 11.97 -0.98
CA LEU A 264 -18.87 11.06 0.08
C LEU A 264 -19.32 11.56 1.46
N GLU A 265 -19.21 12.86 1.72
CA GLU A 265 -19.76 13.44 2.94
C GLU A 265 -21.28 13.27 3.05
N ASP A 266 -22.02 13.48 1.95
CA ASP A 266 -23.46 13.29 1.91
C ASP A 266 -23.83 11.83 2.19
N ALA A 267 -23.07 10.87 1.67
CA ALA A 267 -23.24 9.45 1.96
C ALA A 267 -23.05 9.16 3.46
N LYS A 268 -22.01 9.74 4.08
CA LYS A 268 -21.75 9.62 5.53
C LYS A 268 -22.89 10.22 6.36
N LYS A 269 -23.33 11.44 6.03
CA LYS A 269 -24.41 12.16 6.73
C LYS A 269 -25.77 11.48 6.60
N ALA A 270 -26.02 10.81 5.47
CA ALA A 270 -27.28 10.14 5.22
C ALA A 270 -27.39 8.75 5.89
N GLY A 271 -26.40 8.33 6.67
CA GLY A 271 -26.43 7.08 7.45
C GLY A 271 -25.44 6.01 7.00
N ARG A 272 -24.40 6.41 6.24
CA ARG A 272 -23.29 5.54 5.82
C ARG A 272 -23.70 4.37 4.93
N ASN A 273 -22.76 3.48 4.61
CA ASN A 273 -22.95 2.27 3.81
C ASN A 273 -23.81 2.49 2.56
N ARG A 274 -23.44 3.49 1.75
CA ARG A 274 -24.19 3.89 0.55
C ARG A 274 -23.33 4.62 -0.45
N VAL A 275 -23.86 4.70 -1.67
CA VAL A 275 -23.33 5.52 -2.75
C VAL A 275 -24.20 6.76 -2.90
N VAL A 276 -23.58 7.93 -3.00
CA VAL A 276 -24.24 9.17 -3.45
C VAL A 276 -23.53 9.65 -4.72
N GLY A 277 -24.32 9.99 -5.74
CA GLY A 277 -23.82 10.46 -7.03
C GLY A 277 -24.14 11.92 -7.33
N ALA A 278 -23.50 12.42 -8.38
CA ALA A 278 -23.79 13.71 -9.01
C ALA A 278 -24.85 13.59 -10.10
#